data_AF-A0A9P1CJV9-F1
#
_entry.id   AF-A0A9P1CJV9-F1
#
_cell.length_a   1.000
_cell.length_b   1.000
_cell.length_c   1.000
_cell.angle_alpha   90.00
_cell.angle_beta   90.00
_cell.angle_gamma   90.00
#
_symmetry.space_group_name_H-M   'P 1'
#
loop_
_entity.id
_entity.type
_entity.pdbx_description
1 polymer ?
#
loop_
_entity_poly.entity_id
_entity_poly.type
_entity_poly.pdbx_seq_one_letter_code
_entity_poly.pdbx_strand_id
1 'polypeptide(L)'
;MARDFLGSALKLILQQRDIFTGPTLEARLLETTHSLKMFAKQHGHPLRCKKFTKGKLCWKSRKYPSLGLSGYDAYVIALWLEDVLSGHHQKYPEISSMLWLSNRAVSLMYSQESWFLSQQEKDTLEVLGFAFLKIYMSMAVTALQQHKLWKVRPKVHLLCHVFRSFRSCNPARYSTWLDEDFLRKSGKTLGLTDSRGSHLRFLQRWLMALPGHFKKKLGVQTQS
;
A
#
# COMPACT_ATOMS: atom_id res chain seq x y z
N MET A 1 -1.08 6.87 -2.16
CA MET A 1 0.31 7.10 -2.61
C MET A 1 1.06 5.79 -2.73
N ALA A 2 1.23 4.98 -1.67
CA ALA A 2 1.94 3.70 -1.74
C ALA A 2 1.51 2.81 -2.92
N ARG A 3 0.21 2.61 -3.13
CA ARG A 3 -0.33 1.84 -4.28
C ARG A 3 0.05 2.41 -5.64
N ASP A 4 0.03 3.73 -5.78
CA ASP A 4 0.35 4.43 -7.04
C ASP A 4 1.87 4.34 -7.30
N PHE A 5 2.70 4.57 -6.27
CA PHE A 5 4.16 4.43 -6.31
C PHE A 5 4.59 3.01 -6.66
N LEU A 6 4.17 2.01 -5.88
CA LEU A 6 4.55 0.60 -6.08
C LEU A 6 4.05 0.06 -7.42
N GLY A 7 2.85 0.47 -7.86
CA GLY A 7 2.34 0.09 -9.18
C GLY A 7 3.19 0.65 -10.33
N SER A 8 3.72 1.85 -10.17
CA SER A 8 4.58 2.51 -11.15
C SER A 8 5.99 1.92 -11.16
N ALA A 9 6.56 1.70 -9.97
CA ALA A 9 7.85 1.02 -9.81
C ALA A 9 7.82 -0.38 -10.44
N LEU A 10 6.81 -1.19 -10.12
CA LEU A 10 6.64 -2.53 -10.72
C LEU A 10 6.51 -2.46 -12.23
N LYS A 11 5.76 -1.48 -12.76
CA LYS A 11 5.62 -1.33 -14.21
C LYS A 11 6.97 -1.09 -14.89
N LEU A 12 7.80 -0.21 -14.34
CA LEU A 12 9.13 0.06 -14.88
C LEU A 12 10.03 -1.17 -14.84
N ILE A 13 10.11 -1.83 -13.68
CA ILE A 13 10.93 -3.03 -13.49
C ILE A 13 10.51 -4.15 -14.47
N LEU A 14 9.20 -4.38 -14.60
CA LEU A 14 8.65 -5.39 -15.51
C LEU A 14 8.83 -5.04 -17.01
N GLN A 15 9.06 -3.77 -17.35
CA GLN A 15 9.32 -3.35 -18.73
C GLN A 15 10.78 -3.58 -19.13
N GLN A 16 11.74 -3.37 -18.22
CA GLN A 16 13.17 -3.37 -18.53
C GLN A 16 13.80 -4.77 -18.59
N ARG A 17 13.13 -5.82 -18.05
CA ARG A 17 13.54 -7.24 -18.12
C ARG A 17 14.88 -7.60 -17.46
N ASP A 18 15.44 -6.73 -16.64
CA ASP A 18 16.73 -7.00 -15.98
C ASP A 18 16.59 -7.92 -14.78
N ILE A 19 15.47 -7.79 -14.07
CA ILE A 19 15.23 -8.49 -12.81
C ILE A 19 14.38 -9.73 -13.05
N PHE A 20 13.27 -9.55 -13.79
CA PHE A 20 12.39 -10.64 -14.20
C PHE A 20 12.60 -10.85 -15.70
N THR A 21 13.21 -11.98 -16.08
CA THR A 21 13.73 -12.20 -17.44
C THR A 21 12.76 -12.97 -18.33
N GLY A 22 11.57 -13.33 -17.81
CA GLY A 22 10.53 -14.02 -18.58
C GLY A 22 10.27 -13.41 -19.97
N PRO A 23 10.10 -14.24 -21.03
CA PRO A 23 10.07 -13.77 -22.41
C PRO A 23 8.85 -12.89 -22.71
N THR A 24 7.72 -13.17 -22.04
CA THR A 24 6.48 -12.41 -22.15
C THR A 24 6.19 -11.66 -20.86
N LEU A 25 5.38 -10.62 -20.94
CA LEU A 25 4.92 -9.91 -19.74
C LEU A 25 4.14 -10.82 -18.78
N GLU A 26 3.37 -11.79 -19.28
CA GLU A 26 2.64 -12.74 -18.41
C GLU A 26 3.62 -13.67 -17.67
N ALA A 27 4.68 -14.12 -18.34
CA ALA A 27 5.74 -14.89 -17.70
C ALA A 27 6.42 -14.08 -16.59
N ARG A 28 6.77 -12.82 -16.86
CA ARG A 28 7.34 -11.93 -15.83
C ARG A 28 6.38 -11.67 -14.67
N LEU A 29 5.09 -11.45 -14.94
CA LEU A 29 4.09 -11.28 -13.88
C LEU A 29 3.93 -12.53 -13.00
N LEU A 30 4.04 -13.73 -13.60
CA LEU A 30 4.03 -14.99 -12.88
C LEU A 30 5.27 -15.14 -11.99
N GLU A 31 6.45 -14.87 -12.54
CA GLU A 31 7.74 -14.88 -11.85
C GLU A 31 7.75 -13.90 -10.66
N THR A 32 7.36 -12.64 -10.89
CA THR A 32 7.15 -11.61 -9.87
C THR A 32 6.17 -12.06 -8.78
N THR A 33 5.06 -12.72 -9.17
CA THR A 33 4.09 -13.26 -8.20
C THR A 33 4.70 -14.36 -7.34
N HIS A 34 5.49 -15.24 -7.93
CA HIS A 34 6.16 -16.33 -7.23
C HIS A 34 7.20 -15.79 -6.25
N SER A 35 8.06 -14.87 -6.70
CA SER A 35 9.07 -14.19 -5.88
C SER A 35 8.45 -13.52 -4.65
N LEU A 36 7.38 -12.72 -4.83
CA LEU A 36 6.67 -12.07 -3.72
C LEU A 36 6.10 -13.08 -2.71
N LYS A 37 5.51 -14.19 -3.19
CA LYS A 37 4.95 -15.21 -2.31
C LYS A 37 6.02 -15.94 -1.51
N MET A 38 7.15 -16.23 -2.13
CA MET A 38 8.29 -16.85 -1.47
C MET A 38 8.84 -15.93 -0.38
N PHE A 39 9.06 -14.66 -0.71
CA PHE A 39 9.48 -13.65 0.27
C PHE A 39 8.51 -13.55 1.45
N ALA A 40 7.20 -13.43 1.17
CA ALA A 40 6.19 -13.31 2.22
C ALA A 40 6.14 -14.57 3.11
N LYS A 41 6.29 -15.76 2.51
CA LYS A 41 6.35 -17.03 3.27
C LYS A 41 7.59 -17.09 4.16
N GLN A 42 8.77 -16.72 3.64
CA GLN A 42 10.03 -16.73 4.38
C GLN A 42 10.01 -15.78 5.58
N HIS A 43 9.38 -14.61 5.43
CA HIS A 43 9.31 -13.59 6.48
C HIS A 43 8.03 -13.66 7.33
N GLY A 44 7.21 -14.71 7.17
CA GLY A 44 5.98 -14.88 7.95
C GLY A 44 4.91 -13.80 7.73
N HIS A 45 4.89 -13.15 6.56
CA HIS A 45 3.94 -12.10 6.24
C HIS A 45 2.64 -12.67 5.63
N PRO A 46 1.46 -12.47 6.25
CA PRO A 46 0.18 -12.91 5.69
C PRO A 46 -0.23 -12.09 4.46
N LEU A 47 0.16 -12.55 3.28
CA LEU A 47 -0.15 -11.89 2.01
C LEU A 47 -1.53 -12.29 1.47
N ARG A 48 -2.43 -11.32 1.23
CA ARG A 48 -3.74 -11.57 0.61
C ARG A 48 -3.67 -11.48 -0.92
N CYS A 49 -2.64 -10.84 -1.47
CA CYS A 49 -2.44 -10.74 -2.90
C CYS A 49 -2.16 -12.11 -3.54
N LYS A 50 -3.15 -12.67 -4.24
CA LYS A 50 -3.02 -13.98 -4.90
C LYS A 50 -2.08 -14.03 -6.10
N LYS A 51 -2.08 -12.96 -6.91
CA LYS A 51 -1.27 -12.81 -8.14
C LYS A 51 -1.25 -11.38 -8.62
N PHE A 52 -0.17 -11.00 -9.31
CA PHE A 52 -0.13 -9.82 -10.16
C PHE A 52 -0.77 -10.12 -11.51
N THR A 53 -1.50 -9.15 -12.05
CA THR A 53 -2.11 -9.22 -13.38
C THR A 53 -2.00 -7.86 -14.05
N LYS A 54 -2.07 -7.81 -15.38
CA LYS A 54 -2.17 -6.56 -16.13
C LYS A 54 -3.29 -5.66 -15.61
N GLY A 55 -4.44 -6.25 -15.25
CA GLY A 55 -5.58 -5.51 -14.69
C GLY A 55 -5.26 -4.86 -13.34
N LYS A 56 -4.59 -5.58 -12.44
CA LYS A 56 -4.20 -5.07 -11.12
C LYS A 56 -3.14 -3.98 -11.15
N LEU A 57 -2.35 -3.92 -12.22
CA LEU A 57 -1.34 -2.87 -12.46
C LEU A 57 -1.84 -1.74 -13.37
N CYS A 58 -3.11 -1.80 -13.81
CA CYS A 58 -3.68 -0.88 -14.80
C CYS A 58 -2.86 -0.76 -16.10
N TRP A 59 -2.23 -1.87 -16.52
CA TRP A 59 -1.16 -1.89 -17.53
C TRP A 59 -1.55 -1.30 -18.90
N LYS A 60 -2.74 -1.66 -19.39
CA LYS A 60 -3.25 -1.26 -20.71
C LYS A 60 -4.02 0.06 -20.71
N SER A 61 -4.23 0.68 -19.54
CA SER A 61 -5.01 1.91 -19.47
C SER A 61 -4.15 3.13 -19.79
N ARG A 62 -4.73 4.18 -20.39
CA ARG A 62 -4.11 5.53 -20.46
C ARG A 62 -4.03 6.22 -19.09
N LYS A 63 -4.30 5.50 -18.00
CA LYS A 63 -4.28 5.97 -16.63
C LYS A 63 -2.93 5.64 -16.00
N TYR A 64 -2.61 6.36 -14.93
CA TYR A 64 -1.43 6.07 -14.12
C TYR A 64 -1.46 4.64 -13.57
N PRO A 65 -0.32 3.93 -13.53
CA PRO A 65 -0.21 2.64 -12.87
C PRO A 65 -0.57 2.76 -11.39
N SER A 66 -1.26 1.75 -10.87
CA SER A 66 -1.59 1.66 -9.45
C SER A 66 -1.92 0.22 -9.10
N LEU A 67 -1.57 -0.19 -7.88
CA LEU A 67 -1.96 -1.50 -7.33
C LEU A 67 -3.35 -1.45 -6.69
N GLY A 68 -4.24 -2.32 -7.15
CA GLY A 68 -5.56 -2.55 -6.53
C GLY A 68 -5.51 -3.48 -5.32
N LEU A 69 -4.72 -3.18 -4.29
CA LEU A 69 -4.45 -4.07 -3.14
C LEU A 69 -4.84 -3.42 -1.81
N SER A 70 -4.75 -4.13 -0.68
CA SER A 70 -4.90 -3.51 0.66
C SER A 70 -3.66 -2.67 1.00
N GLY A 71 -3.75 -1.87 2.06
CA GLY A 71 -2.59 -1.14 2.55
C GLY A 71 -1.51 -2.05 3.13
N TYR A 72 -1.91 -3.11 3.85
CA TYR A 72 -0.98 -4.13 4.35
C TYR A 72 -0.26 -4.88 3.22
N ASP A 73 -0.99 -5.32 2.18
CA ASP A 73 -0.35 -5.94 1.01
C ASP A 73 0.65 -4.98 0.33
N ALA A 74 0.36 -3.69 0.30
CA ALA A 74 1.27 -2.68 -0.24
C ALA A 74 2.55 -2.55 0.61
N TYR A 75 2.45 -2.62 1.93
CA TYR A 75 3.61 -2.67 2.83
C TYR A 75 4.49 -3.90 2.56
N VAL A 76 3.89 -5.11 2.50
CA VAL A 76 4.65 -6.34 2.21
C VAL A 76 5.33 -6.26 0.84
N ILE A 77 4.65 -5.70 -0.17
CA ILE A 77 5.24 -5.48 -1.50
C ILE A 77 6.39 -4.47 -1.46
N ALA A 78 6.31 -3.44 -0.64
CA ALA A 78 7.38 -2.46 -0.50
C ALA A 78 8.64 -3.08 0.13
N LEU A 79 8.48 -3.92 1.17
CA LEU A 79 9.59 -4.68 1.75
C LEU A 79 10.23 -5.62 0.72
N TRP A 80 9.40 -6.39 0.02
CA TRP A 80 9.86 -7.32 -1.00
C TRP A 80 10.56 -6.62 -2.17
N LEU A 81 10.06 -5.46 -2.62
CA LEU A 81 10.72 -4.71 -3.68
C LEU A 81 12.05 -4.12 -3.24
N GLU A 82 12.18 -3.70 -1.98
CA GLU A 82 13.47 -3.26 -1.44
C GLU A 82 14.50 -4.41 -1.48
N ASP A 83 14.10 -5.61 -1.05
CA ASP A 83 14.91 -6.83 -1.10
C ASP A 83 15.35 -7.18 -2.54
N VAL A 84 14.38 -7.21 -3.47
CA VAL A 84 14.64 -7.46 -4.90
C VAL A 84 15.58 -6.44 -5.52
N LEU A 85 15.50 -5.17 -5.10
CA LEU A 85 16.32 -4.09 -5.67
C LEU A 85 17.65 -3.86 -4.96
N SER A 86 17.97 -4.63 -3.91
CA SER A 86 19.22 -4.51 -3.15
C SER A 86 20.46 -4.56 -4.06
N GLY A 87 20.50 -5.48 -5.02
CA GLY A 87 21.57 -5.62 -6.01
C GLY A 87 21.48 -4.69 -7.22
N HIS A 88 20.44 -3.86 -7.32
CA HIS A 88 20.13 -3.04 -8.50
C HIS A 88 20.01 -1.53 -8.19
N HIS A 89 20.54 -1.09 -7.05
CA HIS A 89 20.43 0.32 -6.61
C HIS A 89 20.97 1.31 -7.65
N GLN A 90 22.08 1.00 -8.31
CA GLN A 90 22.67 1.87 -9.34
C GLN A 90 21.74 2.06 -10.55
N LYS A 91 20.91 1.06 -10.86
CA LYS A 91 19.97 1.11 -11.98
C LYS A 91 18.66 1.79 -11.63
N TYR A 92 18.21 1.66 -10.39
CA TYR A 92 16.93 2.19 -9.91
C TYR A 92 17.10 3.07 -8.65
N PRO A 93 17.98 4.09 -8.65
CA PRO A 93 18.41 4.76 -7.43
C PRO A 93 17.27 5.47 -6.72
N GLU A 94 16.36 6.14 -7.45
CA GLU A 94 15.24 6.84 -6.85
C GLU A 94 14.19 5.87 -6.30
N ILE A 95 13.89 4.78 -7.01
CA ILE A 95 12.93 3.77 -6.55
C ILE A 95 13.45 3.11 -5.28
N SER A 96 14.71 2.68 -5.28
CA SER A 96 15.35 2.06 -4.11
C SER A 96 15.39 3.02 -2.92
N SER A 97 15.75 4.29 -3.15
CA SER A 97 15.75 5.31 -2.09
C SER A 97 14.36 5.52 -1.52
N MET A 98 13.34 5.62 -2.38
CA MET A 98 11.95 5.78 -1.94
C MET A 98 11.44 4.58 -1.14
N LEU A 99 11.76 3.35 -1.57
CA LEU A 99 11.40 2.13 -0.84
C LEU A 99 12.03 2.14 0.54
N TRP A 100 13.35 2.35 0.63
CA TRP A 100 14.08 2.43 1.89
C TRP A 100 13.48 3.49 2.83
N LEU A 101 13.30 4.73 2.35
CA LEU A 101 12.73 5.82 3.13
C LEU A 101 11.32 5.47 3.66
N SER A 102 10.47 4.91 2.81
CA SER A 102 9.10 4.55 3.18
C SER A 102 9.05 3.38 4.17
N ASN A 103 9.86 2.35 3.97
CA ASN A 103 9.91 1.18 4.84
C ASN A 103 10.47 1.56 6.22
N ARG A 104 11.49 2.42 6.28
CA ARG A 104 12.02 2.94 7.55
C ARG A 104 11.01 3.83 8.27
N ALA A 105 10.32 4.72 7.57
CA ALA A 105 9.28 5.56 8.16
C ALA A 105 8.12 4.72 8.74
N VAL A 106 7.64 3.73 7.98
CA VAL A 106 6.59 2.81 8.44
C VAL A 106 7.08 1.96 9.60
N SER A 107 8.29 1.41 9.53
CA SER A 107 8.90 0.62 10.60
C SER A 107 9.00 1.44 11.88
N LEU A 108 9.50 2.68 11.82
CA LEU A 108 9.56 3.58 12.96
C LEU A 108 8.18 3.83 13.57
N MET A 109 7.15 4.08 12.76
CA MET A 109 5.80 4.32 13.29
C MET A 109 5.16 3.06 13.89
N TYR A 110 5.43 1.87 13.35
CA TYR A 110 4.80 0.62 13.79
C TYR A 110 5.60 -0.15 14.85
N SER A 111 6.90 0.10 14.99
CA SER A 111 7.75 -0.53 16.02
C SER A 111 7.49 0.03 17.41
N GLN A 112 6.94 1.24 17.52
CA GLN A 112 6.69 1.87 18.80
C GLN A 112 5.49 1.26 19.48
N GLU A 113 5.66 0.80 20.71
CA GLU A 113 4.56 0.39 21.59
C GLU A 113 3.75 1.62 22.06
N SER A 114 4.41 2.76 22.21
CA SER A 114 3.82 4.02 22.66
C SER A 114 2.78 4.61 21.69
N TRP A 115 1.84 5.35 22.26
CA TRP A 115 0.91 6.22 21.52
C TRP A 115 1.54 7.51 21.02
N PHE A 116 2.73 7.84 21.53
CA PHE A 116 3.46 9.06 21.25
C PHE A 116 4.88 8.75 20.79
N LEU A 117 5.34 9.49 19.79
CA LEU A 117 6.70 9.49 19.30
C LEU A 117 7.57 10.39 20.19
N SER A 118 8.79 9.95 20.48
CA SER A 118 9.82 10.81 21.07
C SER A 118 10.19 11.96 20.12
N GLN A 119 10.85 13.00 20.62
CA GLN A 119 11.28 14.10 19.76
C GLN A 119 12.26 13.62 18.68
N GLN A 120 13.21 12.76 19.04
CA GLN A 120 14.16 12.15 18.09
C GLN A 120 13.45 11.34 17.00
N GLU A 121 12.41 10.60 17.36
CA GLU A 121 11.60 9.84 16.40
C GLU A 121 10.83 10.74 15.45
N LYS A 122 10.29 11.86 15.96
CA LYS A 122 9.63 12.88 15.13
C LYS A 122 10.61 13.49 14.15
N ASP A 123 11.79 13.89 14.62
CA ASP A 123 12.82 14.50 13.79
C ASP A 123 13.27 13.51 12.70
N THR A 124 13.44 12.24 13.06
CA THR A 124 13.77 11.17 12.12
C THR A 124 12.66 10.99 11.09
N LEU A 125 11.40 10.94 11.52
CA LEU A 125 10.24 10.78 10.64
C LEU A 125 10.07 11.97 9.68
N GLU A 126 10.35 13.19 10.16
CA GLU A 126 10.33 14.40 9.33
C GLU A 126 11.42 14.34 8.25
N VAL A 127 12.65 13.96 8.61
CA VAL A 127 13.76 13.82 7.65
C VAL A 127 13.45 12.75 6.59
N LEU A 128 13.02 11.56 7.01
CA LEU A 128 12.66 10.47 6.10
C LEU A 128 11.52 10.87 5.17
N GLY A 129 10.48 11.49 5.74
CA GLY A 129 9.30 11.94 5.02
C GLY A 129 9.59 13.04 4.01
N PHE A 130 10.39 14.03 4.39
CA PHE A 130 10.78 15.12 3.51
C PHE A 130 11.65 14.63 2.35
N ALA A 131 12.63 13.76 2.62
CA ALA A 131 13.43 13.13 1.57
C ALA A 131 12.55 12.33 0.61
N PHE A 132 11.60 11.54 1.12
CA PHE A 132 10.67 10.76 0.30
C PHE A 132 9.83 11.67 -0.61
N LEU A 133 9.26 12.73 -0.06
CA LEU A 133 8.45 13.69 -0.82
C LEU A 133 9.27 14.39 -1.89
N LYS A 134 10.49 14.83 -1.58
CA LYS A 134 11.39 15.49 -2.53
C LYS A 134 11.71 14.60 -3.71
N ILE A 135 12.10 13.35 -3.46
CA ILE A 135 12.41 12.38 -4.52
C ILE A 135 11.15 12.08 -5.34
N TYR A 136 10.02 11.80 -4.70
CA TYR A 136 8.77 11.49 -5.42
C TYR A 136 8.31 12.63 -6.33
N MET A 137 8.37 13.86 -5.84
CA MET A 137 8.00 15.05 -6.64
C MET A 137 8.96 15.25 -7.81
N SER A 138 10.27 15.06 -7.60
CA SER A 138 11.27 15.11 -8.67
C SER A 138 10.96 14.09 -9.77
N MET A 139 10.74 12.82 -9.38
CA MET A 139 10.37 11.76 -10.32
C MET A 139 9.07 12.10 -11.08
N ALA A 140 8.06 12.64 -10.39
CA ALA A 140 6.80 13.03 -11.01
C ALA A 140 6.96 14.17 -12.02
N VAL A 141 7.78 15.18 -11.72
CA VAL A 141 8.09 16.27 -12.66
C VAL A 141 8.78 15.73 -13.91
N THR A 142 9.81 14.89 -13.75
CA THR A 142 10.51 14.28 -14.88
C THR A 142 9.57 13.42 -15.73
N ALA A 143 8.69 12.64 -15.10
CA ALA A 143 7.76 11.79 -15.84
C ALA A 143 6.65 12.59 -16.54
N LEU A 144 6.22 13.74 -16.02
CA LEU A 144 5.23 14.59 -16.71
C LEU A 144 5.68 14.97 -18.13
N GLN A 145 7.00 15.10 -18.35
CA GLN A 145 7.58 15.45 -19.64
C GLN A 145 7.64 14.25 -20.61
N GLN A 146 7.58 13.01 -20.12
CA GLN A 146 7.84 11.80 -20.92
C GLN A 146 6.63 10.85 -20.94
N HIS A 147 6.15 10.41 -19.76
CA HIS A 147 5.11 9.40 -19.62
C HIS A 147 4.32 9.55 -18.31
N LYS A 148 3.00 9.24 -18.32
CA LYS A 148 2.15 9.22 -17.12
C LYS A 148 2.47 8.04 -16.19
N LEU A 149 3.58 8.12 -15.47
CA LEU A 149 4.05 7.10 -14.52
C LEU A 149 3.71 7.49 -13.08
N TRP A 150 4.23 8.60 -12.57
CA TRP A 150 4.08 8.94 -11.16
C TRP A 150 2.87 9.85 -10.91
N LYS A 151 1.87 9.33 -10.20
CA LYS A 151 0.62 10.05 -9.92
C LYS A 151 0.69 10.88 -8.64
N VAL A 152 0.85 12.19 -8.77
CA VAL A 152 0.64 13.14 -7.67
C VAL A 152 -0.87 13.33 -7.44
N ARG A 153 -1.36 13.10 -6.21
CA ARG A 153 -2.77 13.34 -5.85
C ARG A 153 -2.90 14.70 -5.14
N PRO A 154 -4.02 15.44 -5.29
CA PRO A 154 -4.23 16.72 -4.59
C PRO A 154 -4.08 16.67 -3.06
N LYS A 155 -4.13 15.48 -2.47
CA LYS A 155 -3.96 15.21 -1.03
C LYS A 155 -2.53 14.81 -0.61
N VAL A 156 -1.50 15.09 -1.43
CA VAL A 156 -0.09 14.86 -1.02
C VAL A 156 0.27 15.63 0.26
N HIS A 157 -0.31 16.82 0.47
CA HIS A 157 -0.12 17.59 1.70
C HIS A 157 -0.59 16.83 2.96
N LEU A 158 -1.57 15.93 2.87
CA LEU A 158 -1.96 15.09 4.01
C LEU A 158 -0.83 14.14 4.41
N LEU A 159 -0.04 13.65 3.45
CA LEU A 159 1.16 12.86 3.76
C LEU A 159 2.25 13.75 4.39
N CYS A 160 2.37 15.00 3.95
CA CYS A 160 3.25 15.98 4.60
C CYS A 160 2.88 16.18 6.07
N HIS A 161 1.59 16.26 6.42
CA HIS A 161 1.14 16.36 7.82
C HIS A 161 1.44 15.11 8.66
N VAL A 162 1.50 13.92 8.04
CA VAL A 162 1.94 12.70 8.74
C VAL A 162 3.41 12.81 9.14
N PHE A 163 4.25 13.40 8.29
CA PHE A 163 5.69 13.56 8.56
C PHE A 163 6.04 14.80 9.38
N ARG A 164 5.27 15.90 9.26
CA ARG A 164 5.52 17.20 9.89
C ARG A 164 4.45 17.55 10.92
N SER A 165 4.11 16.59 11.77
CA SER A 165 3.12 16.81 12.83
C SER A 165 3.75 17.57 14.00
N PHE A 166 3.17 18.71 14.36
CA PHE A 166 3.51 19.42 15.60
C PHE A 166 3.24 18.53 16.83
N ARG A 167 2.18 17.71 16.76
CA ARG A 167 1.81 16.78 17.83
C ARG A 167 2.74 15.57 17.83
N SER A 168 3.04 15.08 19.02
CA SER A 168 3.83 13.84 19.19
C SER A 168 2.99 12.56 19.06
N CYS A 169 1.69 12.67 18.79
CA CYS A 169 0.83 11.51 18.55
C CYS A 169 1.34 10.66 17.37
N ASN A 170 1.51 9.36 17.60
CA ASN A 170 1.91 8.44 16.55
C ASN A 170 0.73 8.19 15.58
N PRO A 171 0.82 8.60 14.30
CA PRO A 171 -0.29 8.50 13.37
C PRO A 171 -0.70 7.05 13.06
N ALA A 172 0.22 6.08 13.19
CA ALA A 172 -0.08 4.66 12.99
C ALA A 172 -1.06 4.09 14.04
N ARG A 173 -1.23 4.78 15.19
CA ARG A 173 -2.16 4.38 16.26
C ARG A 173 -3.59 4.84 16.04
N TYR A 174 -3.79 5.92 15.28
CA TYR A 174 -5.12 6.50 15.02
C TYR A 174 -5.71 6.12 13.66
N SER A 175 -4.91 5.56 12.78
CA SER A 175 -5.33 5.20 11.43
C SER A 175 -4.63 3.93 11.01
N THR A 176 -5.20 2.80 11.41
CA THR A 176 -4.67 1.49 11.09
C THR A 176 -5.10 1.07 9.69
N TRP A 177 -4.36 0.12 9.11
CA TRP A 177 -4.76 -0.53 7.85
C TRP A 177 -6.14 -1.21 7.95
N LEU A 178 -6.57 -1.58 9.16
CA LEU A 178 -7.89 -2.15 9.42
C LEU A 178 -9.00 -1.12 9.25
N ASP A 179 -8.76 0.13 9.65
CA ASP A 179 -9.71 1.22 9.49
C ASP A 179 -9.96 1.51 8.00
N GLU A 180 -8.91 1.49 7.18
CA GLU A 180 -9.05 1.63 5.72
C GLU A 180 -9.89 0.48 5.12
N ASP A 181 -9.61 -0.75 5.52
CA ASP A 181 -10.34 -1.94 5.07
C ASP A 181 -11.82 -1.89 5.50
N PHE A 182 -12.09 -1.42 6.72
CA PHE A 182 -13.44 -1.22 7.24
C PHE A 182 -14.19 -0.14 6.47
N LEU A 183 -13.60 1.06 6.31
CA LEU A 183 -14.20 2.17 5.57
C LEU A 183 -14.53 1.78 4.12
N ARG A 184 -13.67 0.98 3.48
CA ARG A 184 -13.93 0.46 2.13
C ARG A 184 -15.16 -0.47 2.09
N LYS A 185 -15.32 -1.34 3.09
CA LYS A 185 -16.52 -2.20 3.20
C LYS A 185 -17.76 -1.36 3.46
N SER A 186 -17.69 -0.40 4.38
CA SER A 186 -18.78 0.51 4.68
C SER A 186 -19.20 1.31 3.45
N GLY A 187 -18.24 1.86 2.70
CA GLY A 187 -18.51 2.58 1.46
C GLY A 187 -19.20 1.73 0.39
N LYS A 188 -18.84 0.45 0.24
CA LYS A 188 -19.55 -0.46 -0.66
C LYS A 188 -21.00 -0.69 -0.22
N THR A 189 -21.22 -0.91 1.06
CA THR A 189 -22.57 -1.12 1.60
C THR A 189 -23.44 0.13 1.44
N LEU A 190 -22.87 1.31 1.71
CA LEU A 190 -23.55 2.61 1.53
C LEU A 190 -23.88 2.87 0.06
N GLY A 191 -23.00 2.48 -0.87
CA GLY A 191 -23.26 2.59 -2.31
C GLY A 191 -24.38 1.68 -2.83
N LEU A 192 -24.86 0.73 -2.02
CA LEU A 192 -25.99 -0.16 -2.32
C LEU A 192 -27.27 0.26 -1.56
N THR A 193 -27.33 1.51 -1.10
CA THR A 193 -28.47 2.06 -0.35
C THR A 193 -28.79 3.45 -0.88
N ASP A 194 -30.07 3.83 -0.81
CA ASP A 194 -30.47 5.20 -1.12
C ASP A 194 -29.82 6.19 -0.14
N SER A 195 -29.43 7.35 -0.66
CA SER A 195 -28.69 8.38 0.08
C SER A 195 -29.42 8.83 1.36
N ARG A 196 -30.76 8.98 1.29
CA ARG A 196 -31.59 9.51 2.37
C ARG A 196 -31.68 8.58 3.59
N GLY A 197 -31.52 7.27 3.38
CA GLY A 197 -31.58 6.24 4.42
C GLY A 197 -30.27 5.47 4.62
N SER A 198 -29.19 5.87 3.94
CA SER A 198 -27.97 5.08 3.80
C SER A 198 -27.35 4.70 5.14
N HIS A 199 -27.31 5.62 6.11
CA HIS A 199 -26.74 5.37 7.43
C HIS A 199 -27.56 4.36 8.24
N LEU A 200 -28.90 4.52 8.28
CA LEU A 200 -29.79 3.59 8.97
C LEU A 200 -29.74 2.20 8.34
N ARG A 201 -29.79 2.13 7.00
CA ARG A 201 -29.70 0.87 6.25
C ARG A 201 -28.35 0.19 6.42
N PHE A 202 -27.27 0.96 6.49
CA PHE A 202 -25.94 0.44 6.81
C PHE A 202 -25.92 -0.22 8.19
N LEU A 203 -26.41 0.46 9.22
CA LEU A 203 -26.48 -0.09 10.58
C LEU A 203 -27.36 -1.34 10.64
N GLN A 204 -28.54 -1.31 10.02
CA GLN A 204 -29.43 -2.48 9.94
C GLN A 204 -28.72 -3.68 9.29
N ARG A 205 -28.08 -3.48 8.13
CA ARG A 205 -27.33 -4.54 7.44
C ARG A 205 -26.16 -5.06 8.26
N TRP A 206 -25.47 -4.18 8.99
CA TRP A 206 -24.38 -4.56 9.86
C TRP A 206 -24.86 -5.41 11.05
N LEU A 207 -25.93 -4.97 11.73
CA LEU A 207 -26.57 -5.71 12.83
C LEU A 207 -27.09 -7.07 12.38
N MET A 208 -27.72 -7.17 11.19
CA MET A 208 -28.17 -8.46 10.63
C MET A 208 -27.01 -9.42 10.33
N ALA A 209 -25.82 -8.91 10.03
CA ALA A 209 -24.65 -9.73 9.75
C ALA A 209 -23.92 -10.22 11.03
N LEU A 210 -24.14 -9.57 12.17
CA LEU A 210 -23.47 -9.90 13.44
C LEU A 210 -23.70 -11.36 13.88
N PRO A 211 -24.94 -11.90 13.91
CA PRO A 211 -25.16 -13.28 14.34
C PRO A 211 -24.36 -14.30 13.51
N GLY A 212 -24.31 -14.15 12.19
CA GLY A 212 -23.55 -15.03 11.31
C GLY A 212 -22.04 -14.93 11.54
N HIS A 213 -21.53 -13.73 11.81
CA HIS A 213 -20.13 -13.51 12.17
C HIS A 213 -19.77 -14.13 13.52
N PHE A 214 -20.63 -13.98 14.54
CA PHE A 214 -20.42 -14.58 15.85
C PHE A 214 -20.44 -16.11 15.80
N LYS A 215 -21.42 -16.71 15.09
CA LYS A 215 -21.47 -18.17 14.89
C LYS A 215 -20.18 -18.71 14.27
N LYS A 216 -19.68 -18.05 13.21
CA LYS A 216 -18.44 -18.45 12.54
C LYS A 216 -17.20 -18.33 13.43
N LYS A 217 -17.11 -17.28 14.26
CA LYS A 217 -15.96 -17.05 15.14
C LYS A 217 -15.97 -17.94 16.38
N LEU A 218 -17.14 -18.20 16.95
CA LEU A 218 -17.31 -18.97 18.18
C LEU A 218 -17.43 -20.48 17.92
N GLY A 219 -17.39 -20.92 16.66
CA GLY A 219 -17.41 -22.34 16.31
C GLY A 219 -18.71 -23.05 16.64
N VAL A 220 -19.81 -22.31 16.87
CA VAL A 220 -21.11 -22.89 17.20
C VAL A 220 -21.69 -23.52 15.92
N GLN A 221 -21.45 -24.83 15.76
CA GLN A 221 -22.12 -25.63 14.75
C GLN A 221 -23.60 -25.74 15.14
N THR A 222 -24.49 -25.20 14.31
CA THR A 222 -25.91 -25.50 14.43
C THR A 222 -26.12 -26.95 14.03
N GLN A 223 -26.45 -27.81 14.99
CA GLN A 223 -27.08 -29.09 14.72
C GLN A 223 -28.39 -28.78 13.98
N SER A 224 -28.45 -29.19 12.72
CA SER A 224 -29.65 -29.19 11.88
C SER A 224 -30.41 -30.47 12.08
#